data_AF-A0A957JD74-F1
#
_entry.id   AF-A0A957JD74-F1
#
_cell.length_a   1.000
_cell.length_b   1.000
_cell.length_c   1.000
_cell.angle_alpha   90.00
_cell.angle_beta   90.00
_cell.angle_gamma   90.00
#
_symmetry.space_group_name_H-M   'P 1'
#
loop_
_entity.id
_entity.type
_entity.pdbx_description
1 polymer ?
#
loop_
_entity_poly.entity_id
_entity_poly.type
_entity_poly.pdbx_seq_one_letter_code
_entity_poly.pdbx_strand_id
1 'polypeptide(L)'
;MRESRNLPTRLIGFVLLLALLGGGVWLLSRGAGLTAETPLSRQAQLDAMGLDSSLLFEPGEDPAAEAEDLLAQAEFWAQRVSYPTGRFNPAWVYAAADVARAMPVGVPAGVHNLDMSNSPLNLSGTGFTSLGPQPLQMNGCQGCFAYGLAAGRTNVIASDPVSPTIAYLGSDGGGVWKTTNCCDANTTWSPTMD
;
A
#
# COMPACT_ATOMS: atom_id res chain seq x y z
N MET A 1 49.28 -74.98 -28.31
CA MET A 1 48.42 -76.15 -28.54
C MET A 1 47.23 -75.70 -29.37
N ARG A 2 46.96 -76.41 -30.47
CA ARG A 2 45.87 -76.17 -31.42
C ARG A 2 44.51 -76.35 -30.74
N GLU A 3 43.52 -75.53 -31.07
CA GLU A 3 42.26 -76.05 -31.61
C GLU A 3 41.40 -74.96 -32.27
N SER A 4 41.14 -75.18 -33.56
CA SER A 4 40.19 -74.48 -34.41
C SER A 4 38.81 -75.15 -34.30
N ARG A 5 37.73 -74.39 -34.08
CA ARG A 5 36.35 -74.84 -34.36
C ARG A 5 35.55 -73.70 -35.00
N ASN A 6 35.27 -73.87 -36.29
CA ASN A 6 34.33 -73.08 -37.10
C ASN A 6 32.88 -73.54 -36.82
N LEU A 7 31.90 -72.63 -36.89
CA LEU A 7 30.50 -72.88 -37.31
C LEU A 7 29.73 -71.53 -37.46
N PRO A 8 28.56 -71.43 -38.13
CA PRO A 8 28.45 -71.14 -39.57
C PRO A 8 27.56 -69.93 -39.93
N THR A 9 27.71 -69.50 -41.19
CA THR A 9 27.17 -68.35 -41.94
C THR A 9 25.63 -68.29 -42.11
N ARG A 10 24.84 -68.50 -41.05
CA ARG A 10 23.36 -68.48 -41.11
C ARG A 10 22.66 -67.50 -40.15
N LEU A 11 23.40 -66.67 -39.41
CA LEU A 11 22.80 -65.66 -38.51
C LEU A 11 22.69 -64.24 -39.09
N ILE A 12 23.32 -63.95 -40.23
CA ILE A 12 23.40 -62.58 -40.78
C ILE A 12 22.15 -62.21 -41.60
N GLY A 13 21.37 -63.19 -42.05
CA GLY A 13 20.18 -62.97 -42.89
C GLY A 13 18.90 -62.57 -42.16
N PHE A 14 18.83 -62.66 -40.82
CA PHE A 14 17.58 -62.44 -40.07
C PHE A 14 17.51 -61.06 -39.37
N VAL A 15 18.64 -60.35 -39.25
CA VAL A 15 18.69 -59.03 -38.61
C VAL A 15 18.30 -57.88 -39.55
N LEU A 16 18.39 -58.09 -40.87
CA LEU A 16 18.12 -57.05 -41.87
C LEU A 16 16.65 -56.88 -42.26
N LEU A 17 15.74 -57.75 -41.81
CA LEU A 17 14.32 -57.72 -42.22
C LEU A 17 13.37 -57.11 -41.16
N LEU A 18 13.86 -56.82 -39.94
CA LEU A 18 13.09 -56.12 -38.89
C LEU A 18 13.26 -54.60 -38.90
N ALA A 19 14.18 -54.06 -39.72
CA ALA A 19 14.44 -52.61 -39.80
C ALA A 19 13.49 -51.83 -40.75
N LEU A 20 12.57 -52.51 -41.46
CA LEU A 20 11.70 -51.88 -42.46
C LEU A 20 10.22 -51.75 -42.06
N LEU A 21 9.85 -52.08 -40.81
CA LEU A 21 8.47 -51.94 -40.30
C LEU A 21 8.33 -50.95 -39.12
N GLY A 22 9.38 -50.18 -38.81
CA GLY A 22 9.36 -49.18 -37.71
C GLY A 22 9.35 -47.71 -38.15
N GLY A 23 9.29 -47.42 -39.45
CA GLY A 23 9.49 -46.05 -39.99
C GLY A 23 8.22 -45.22 -40.26
N GLY A 24 7.02 -45.72 -39.92
CA GLY A 24 5.75 -45.14 -40.39
C GLY A 24 5.00 -44.22 -39.40
N VAL A 25 5.42 -44.14 -38.14
CA VAL A 25 4.68 -43.40 -37.09
C VAL A 25 5.56 -42.30 -36.48
N TRP A 26 6.08 -41.41 -37.33
CA TRP A 26 6.84 -40.23 -36.89
C TRP A 26 6.47 -38.95 -37.65
N LEU A 27 5.34 -38.93 -38.37
CA LEU A 27 4.99 -37.83 -39.26
C LEU A 27 3.58 -37.22 -39.07
N LEU A 28 2.97 -37.36 -37.88
CA LEU A 28 1.63 -36.80 -37.61
C LEU A 28 1.43 -36.10 -36.25
N SER A 29 2.50 -35.61 -35.60
CA SER A 29 2.39 -34.82 -34.35
C SER A 29 2.86 -33.36 -34.47
N ARG A 30 2.75 -32.75 -35.67
CA ARG A 30 2.78 -31.27 -35.79
C ARG A 30 1.38 -30.71 -35.60
N GLY A 31 0.87 -30.85 -34.37
CA GLY A 31 -0.30 -30.11 -33.89
C GLY A 31 0.15 -28.79 -33.28
N ALA A 32 -0.59 -27.72 -33.57
CA ALA A 32 -0.30 -26.34 -33.22
C ALA A 32 0.07 -26.15 -31.74
N GLY A 33 1.26 -25.61 -31.49
CA GLY A 33 1.63 -25.05 -30.19
C GLY A 33 0.91 -23.73 -29.98
N LEU A 34 -0.30 -23.76 -29.45
CA LEU A 34 -0.80 -22.66 -28.62
C LEU A 34 -0.08 -22.83 -27.29
N THR A 35 0.97 -22.04 -27.05
CA THR A 35 1.58 -21.93 -25.73
C THR A 35 0.51 -21.36 -24.80
N ALA A 36 -0.11 -22.23 -24.00
CA ALA A 36 -0.85 -21.78 -22.84
C ALA A 36 0.17 -21.04 -21.97
N GLU A 37 0.02 -19.72 -21.86
CA GLU A 37 0.73 -18.94 -20.87
C GLU A 37 0.45 -19.60 -19.53
N THR A 38 1.49 -20.11 -18.88
CA THR A 38 1.34 -20.65 -17.53
C THR A 38 0.87 -19.49 -16.68
N PRO A 39 -0.32 -19.55 -16.04
CA PRO A 39 -0.77 -18.45 -15.22
C PRO A 39 0.32 -18.17 -14.19
N LEU A 40 0.67 -16.89 -14.04
CA LEU A 40 1.58 -16.44 -13.00
C LEU A 40 1.12 -17.03 -11.66
N SER A 41 2.05 -17.49 -10.84
CA SER A 41 1.71 -17.91 -9.49
C SER A 41 1.02 -16.75 -8.76
N ARG A 42 0.10 -17.06 -7.85
CA ARG A 42 -0.59 -16.04 -7.04
C ARG A 42 0.41 -15.06 -6.41
N GLN A 43 1.55 -15.55 -5.92
CA GLN A 43 2.63 -14.71 -5.39
C GLN A 43 3.16 -13.70 -6.41
N ALA A 44 3.42 -14.13 -7.64
CA ALA A 44 3.90 -13.23 -8.69
C ALA A 44 2.83 -12.20 -9.11
N GLN A 45 1.54 -12.53 -8.97
CA GLN A 45 0.46 -11.56 -9.17
C GLN A 45 0.39 -10.53 -8.04
N LEU A 46 0.57 -10.95 -6.79
CA LEU A 46 0.57 -10.07 -5.62
C LEU A 46 1.78 -9.12 -5.61
N ASP A 47 2.97 -9.63 -5.93
CA ASP A 47 4.20 -8.84 -6.07
C ASP A 47 4.06 -7.79 -7.18
N ALA A 48 3.41 -8.14 -8.30
CA ALA A 48 3.14 -7.20 -9.40
C ALA A 48 2.13 -6.11 -9.02
N MET A 49 1.26 -6.36 -8.05
CA MET A 49 0.31 -5.39 -7.51
C MET A 49 0.90 -4.54 -6.36
N GLY A 50 2.15 -4.81 -5.94
CA GLY A 50 2.79 -4.13 -4.82
C GLY A 50 2.07 -4.35 -3.49
N LEU A 51 1.28 -5.42 -3.39
CA LEU A 51 0.53 -5.77 -2.19
C LEU A 51 1.33 -6.79 -1.39
N ASP A 52 1.50 -6.51 -0.11
CA ASP A 52 2.11 -7.46 0.81
C ASP A 52 1.19 -8.67 0.96
N SER A 53 1.65 -9.85 0.53
CA SER A 53 0.91 -11.10 0.60
C SER A 53 0.49 -11.48 2.03
N SER A 54 1.18 -10.96 3.06
CA SER A 54 0.82 -11.15 4.47
C SER A 54 -0.47 -10.43 4.88
N LEU A 55 -0.93 -9.44 4.09
CA LEU A 55 -2.13 -8.65 4.39
C LEU A 55 -3.39 -9.19 3.69
N LEU A 56 -3.26 -10.20 2.82
CA LEU A 56 -4.33 -10.69 1.94
C LEU A 56 -4.69 -12.16 2.17
N PHE A 57 -4.20 -12.76 3.24
CA PHE A 57 -4.44 -14.18 3.51
C PHE A 57 -5.86 -14.42 4.05
N GLU A 58 -6.63 -15.28 3.40
CA GLU A 58 -7.88 -15.79 3.95
C GLU A 58 -7.58 -16.93 4.93
N PRO A 59 -8.21 -16.96 6.13
CA PRO A 59 -8.00 -18.04 7.10
C PRO A 59 -8.17 -19.43 6.45
N GLY A 60 -7.16 -20.29 6.59
CA GLY A 60 -7.19 -21.67 6.06
C GLY A 60 -6.59 -21.90 4.66
N GLU A 61 -5.99 -20.91 4.00
CA GLU A 61 -5.40 -21.09 2.66
C GLU A 61 -4.08 -21.90 2.67
N ASP A 62 -3.29 -21.79 3.74
CA ASP A 62 -2.05 -22.54 4.02
C ASP A 62 -1.80 -22.59 5.54
N PRO A 63 -2.13 -23.70 6.22
CA PRO A 63 -2.03 -23.80 7.67
C PRO A 63 -0.61 -23.64 8.22
N ALA A 64 0.43 -23.91 7.41
CA ALA A 64 1.81 -23.79 7.84
C ALA A 64 2.29 -22.34 7.76
N ALA A 65 1.92 -21.61 6.70
CA ALA A 65 2.21 -20.18 6.58
C ALA A 65 1.37 -19.33 7.54
N GLU A 66 0.10 -19.70 7.76
CA GLU A 66 -0.82 -19.01 8.67
C GLU A 66 -0.28 -18.99 10.11
N ALA A 67 0.34 -20.09 10.56
CA ALA A 67 0.90 -20.17 11.91
C ALA A 67 2.04 -19.17 12.12
N GLU A 68 2.95 -19.03 11.14
CA GLU A 68 4.06 -18.09 11.21
C GLU A 68 3.59 -16.63 11.15
N ASP A 69 2.60 -16.33 10.31
CA ASP A 69 2.02 -14.98 10.21
C ASP A 69 1.26 -14.57 11.48
N LEU A 70 0.51 -15.49 12.08
CA LEU A 70 -0.15 -15.25 13.36
C LEU A 70 0.86 -15.03 14.49
N LEU A 71 1.99 -15.74 14.47
CA LEU A 71 3.10 -15.51 15.39
C LEU A 71 3.75 -14.14 15.16
N ALA A 72 3.96 -13.74 13.91
CA ALA A 72 4.51 -12.42 13.56
C ALA A 72 3.59 -11.27 14.02
N GLN A 73 2.27 -11.43 13.83
CA GLN A 73 1.29 -10.48 14.36
C GLN A 73 1.31 -10.46 15.88
N ALA A 74 1.31 -11.62 16.54
CA ALA A 74 1.35 -11.71 18.00
C ALA A 74 2.60 -11.01 18.57
N GLU A 75 3.77 -11.21 17.96
CA GLU A 75 5.03 -10.56 18.31
C GLU A 75 4.94 -9.04 18.13
N PHE A 76 4.41 -8.56 17.00
CA PHE A 76 4.20 -7.13 16.74
C PHE A 76 3.31 -6.47 17.81
N TRP A 77 2.18 -7.09 18.12
CA TRP A 77 1.26 -6.56 19.14
C TRP A 77 1.86 -6.64 20.54
N ALA A 78 2.57 -7.72 20.88
CA ALA A 78 3.25 -7.87 22.16
C ALA A 78 4.30 -6.77 22.37
N GLN A 79 5.12 -6.49 21.35
CA GLN A 79 6.13 -5.43 21.41
C GLN A 79 5.48 -4.05 21.59
N ARG A 80 4.45 -3.73 20.79
CA ARG A 80 3.79 -2.43 20.88
C ARG A 80 3.12 -2.18 22.23
N VAL A 81 2.52 -3.20 22.84
CA VAL A 81 1.80 -3.07 24.11
C VAL A 81 2.74 -3.07 25.32
N SER A 82 3.95 -3.62 25.19
CA SER A 82 4.88 -3.81 26.32
C SER A 82 6.21 -3.05 26.20
N TYR A 83 6.44 -2.32 25.11
CA TYR A 83 7.63 -1.47 24.89
C TYR A 83 7.79 -0.43 26.02
N PRO A 84 9.02 -0.13 26.48
CA PRO A 84 10.31 -0.71 26.09
C PRO A 84 10.70 -1.96 26.87
N THR A 85 9.89 -2.36 27.86
CA THR A 85 10.30 -3.34 28.86
C THR A 85 9.98 -4.79 28.51
N GLY A 86 9.12 -5.04 27.52
CA GLY A 86 8.66 -6.38 27.14
C GLY A 86 7.75 -7.04 28.19
N ARG A 87 7.39 -6.32 29.25
CA ARG A 87 6.63 -6.85 30.38
C ARG A 87 5.18 -6.41 30.31
N PHE A 88 4.30 -7.33 29.95
CA PHE A 88 2.85 -7.14 30.04
C PHE A 88 2.29 -7.87 31.27
N ASN A 89 1.56 -7.16 32.12
CA ASN A 89 0.79 -7.75 33.19
C ASN A 89 -0.71 -7.54 32.93
N PRO A 90 -1.50 -8.61 32.68
CA PRO A 90 -2.93 -8.47 32.40
C PRO A 90 -3.71 -7.82 33.55
N ALA A 91 -3.20 -7.88 34.79
CA ALA A 91 -3.79 -7.18 35.93
C ALA A 91 -3.91 -5.66 35.72
N TRP A 92 -3.02 -5.05 34.93
CA TRP A 92 -3.09 -3.63 34.62
C TRP A 92 -4.29 -3.27 33.76
N VAL A 93 -4.66 -4.14 32.80
CA VAL A 93 -5.83 -3.91 31.95
C VAL A 93 -7.12 -4.01 32.78
N TYR A 94 -7.21 -4.99 33.68
CA TYR A 94 -8.35 -5.11 34.59
C TYR A 94 -8.45 -3.91 35.53
N ALA A 95 -7.33 -3.48 36.12
CA ALA A 95 -7.29 -2.29 36.97
C ALA A 95 -7.67 -1.01 36.19
N ALA A 96 -7.19 -0.85 34.96
CA ALA A 96 -7.56 0.26 34.09
C ALA A 96 -9.05 0.26 33.74
N ALA A 97 -9.64 -0.92 33.52
CA ALA A 97 -11.08 -1.04 33.29
C ALA A 97 -11.90 -0.61 34.51
N ASP A 98 -11.44 -0.93 35.74
CA ASP A 98 -12.10 -0.49 36.97
C ASP A 98 -12.00 1.04 37.14
N VAL A 99 -10.83 1.62 36.88
CA VAL A 99 -10.64 3.08 36.87
C VAL A 99 -11.52 3.75 35.80
N ALA A 100 -11.57 3.18 34.59
CA ALA A 100 -12.41 3.71 33.51
C ALA A 100 -13.90 3.68 33.85
N ARG A 101 -14.39 2.64 34.52
CA ARG A 101 -15.78 2.59 35.01
C ARG A 101 -16.06 3.62 36.12
N ALA A 102 -15.04 3.98 36.91
CA ALA A 102 -15.16 4.97 37.97
C ALA A 102 -15.02 6.41 37.46
N MET A 103 -14.45 6.63 36.27
CA MET A 103 -14.35 7.95 35.67
C MET A 103 -15.72 8.40 35.15
N PRO A 104 -16.26 9.53 35.64
CA PRO A 104 -17.50 10.07 35.11
C PRO A 104 -17.29 10.51 33.66
N VAL A 105 -18.08 9.95 32.74
CA VAL A 105 -18.12 10.42 31.37
C VAL A 105 -18.80 11.78 31.37
N GLY A 106 -18.10 12.81 30.92
CA GLY A 106 -18.61 14.17 30.87
C GLY A 106 -17.81 15.02 29.90
N VAL A 107 -18.43 16.10 29.43
CA VAL A 107 -17.74 17.12 28.65
C VAL A 107 -16.85 17.92 29.62
N PRO A 108 -15.55 18.15 29.30
CA PRO A 108 -14.68 18.96 30.14
C PRO A 108 -15.31 20.32 30.48
N ALA A 109 -15.13 20.80 31.72
CA ALA A 109 -15.69 22.08 32.15
C ALA A 109 -15.20 23.24 31.25
N GLY A 110 -16.13 24.04 30.76
CA GLY A 110 -15.87 25.17 29.87
C GLY A 110 -17.14 25.58 29.10
N VAL A 111 -17.21 26.84 28.66
CA VAL A 111 -18.26 27.27 27.73
C VAL A 111 -17.89 26.75 26.35
N HIS A 112 -18.41 25.58 25.99
CA HIS A 112 -18.31 25.07 24.63
C HIS A 112 -19.45 25.68 23.83
N ASN A 113 -19.15 26.68 23.01
CA ASN A 113 -20.12 27.19 22.05
C ASN A 113 -20.26 26.16 20.92
N LEU A 114 -21.12 25.17 21.13
CA LEU A 114 -21.45 24.12 20.15
C LEU A 114 -22.41 24.64 19.07
N ASP A 115 -22.80 25.92 19.14
CA ASP A 115 -23.55 26.58 18.09
C ASP A 115 -22.63 26.80 16.87
N MET A 116 -22.57 25.77 16.02
CA MET A 116 -21.83 25.81 14.77
C MET A 116 -22.56 26.59 13.67
N SER A 117 -23.73 27.20 13.93
CA SER A 117 -24.52 27.89 12.90
C SER A 117 -23.75 28.99 12.15
N ASN A 118 -22.74 29.58 12.79
CA ASN A 118 -21.83 30.57 12.22
C ASN A 118 -20.35 30.13 12.22
N SER A 119 -20.06 28.84 12.43
CA SER A 119 -18.69 28.34 12.36
C SER A 119 -18.23 28.29 10.90
N PRO A 120 -17.05 28.82 10.55
CA PRO A 120 -16.47 28.66 9.21
C PRO A 120 -16.18 27.19 8.85
N LEU A 121 -16.27 26.28 9.83
CA LEU A 121 -16.13 24.83 9.69
C LEU A 121 -17.48 24.08 9.80
N ASN A 122 -18.61 24.79 9.68
CA ASN A 122 -19.92 24.14 9.72
C ASN A 122 -20.11 23.26 8.48
N LEU A 123 -20.17 21.95 8.67
CA LEU A 123 -20.28 20.97 7.59
C LEU A 123 -21.72 20.93 7.06
N SER A 124 -21.89 21.16 5.76
CA SER A 124 -23.18 21.01 5.09
C SER A 124 -23.53 19.53 4.91
N GLY A 125 -24.70 19.10 5.39
CA GLY A 125 -25.19 17.74 5.17
C GLY A 125 -25.58 17.42 3.72
N THR A 126 -25.61 18.42 2.84
CA THR A 126 -26.04 18.29 1.44
C THR A 126 -24.98 18.75 0.44
N GLY A 127 -23.75 19.01 0.88
CA GLY A 127 -22.69 19.48 -0.01
C GLY A 127 -21.29 19.32 0.57
N PHE A 128 -20.29 19.31 -0.31
CA PHE A 128 -18.90 19.32 0.09
C PHE A 128 -18.56 20.65 0.77
N THR A 129 -17.98 20.56 1.97
CA THR A 129 -17.39 21.70 2.67
C THR A 129 -15.89 21.58 2.51
N SER A 130 -15.28 22.49 1.76
CA SER A 130 -13.83 22.53 1.59
C SER A 130 -13.19 22.89 2.94
N LEU A 131 -12.35 21.99 3.45
CA LEU A 131 -11.49 22.21 4.62
C LEU A 131 -10.08 22.67 4.20
N GLY A 132 -9.89 22.84 2.89
CA GLY A 132 -8.66 23.06 2.15
C GLY A 132 -7.70 24.05 2.80
N PRO A 133 -6.43 24.00 2.39
CA PRO A 133 -5.28 24.31 3.24
C PRO A 133 -5.50 25.55 4.10
N GLN A 134 -5.90 25.33 5.34
CA GLN A 134 -6.23 26.40 6.25
C GLN A 134 -4.92 26.88 6.91
N PRO A 135 -4.67 28.21 6.95
CA PRO A 135 -3.56 28.73 7.71
C PRO A 135 -3.61 28.25 9.15
N LEU A 136 -2.55 27.61 9.60
CA LEU A 136 -2.42 27.11 10.97
C LEU A 136 -2.13 28.28 11.90
N GLN A 137 -2.75 28.28 13.08
CA GLN A 137 -2.41 29.20 14.16
C GLN A 137 -1.05 28.81 14.74
N MET A 138 -0.03 29.62 14.49
CA MET A 138 1.35 29.46 15.01
C MET A 138 1.61 30.36 16.24
N ASN A 139 0.60 30.54 17.09
CA ASN A 139 0.67 31.29 18.35
C ASN A 139 0.78 30.38 19.60
N GLY A 140 0.97 29.08 19.43
CA GLY A 140 0.88 28.09 20.52
C GLY A 140 2.08 27.98 21.44
N CYS A 141 3.22 28.63 21.16
CA CYS A 141 4.39 28.58 22.04
C CYS A 141 4.40 29.76 23.03
N GLN A 142 4.47 29.46 24.33
CA GLN A 142 4.63 30.45 25.38
C GLN A 142 6.06 31.01 25.39
N GLY A 143 6.21 32.30 25.07
CA GLY A 143 7.50 33.01 25.03
C GLY A 143 8.20 33.03 23.66
N CYS A 144 7.63 32.37 22.64
CA CYS A 144 8.10 32.48 21.26
C CYS A 144 7.50 33.70 20.54
N PHE A 145 8.09 34.07 19.40
CA PHE A 145 7.46 35.01 18.48
C PHE A 145 6.14 34.43 17.95
N ALA A 146 5.05 35.19 18.05
CA ALA A 146 3.75 34.76 17.53
C ALA A 146 3.70 35.03 16.03
N TYR A 147 3.77 33.98 15.21
CA TYR A 147 3.72 34.09 13.75
C TYR A 147 2.29 34.26 13.20
N GLY A 148 1.26 34.21 14.05
CA GLY A 148 -0.14 34.39 13.64
C GLY A 148 -0.66 33.22 12.81
N LEU A 149 -1.31 33.51 11.69
CA LEU A 149 -1.77 32.51 10.73
C LEU A 149 -0.66 32.20 9.72
N ALA A 150 -0.29 30.93 9.59
CA ALA A 150 0.73 30.48 8.65
C ALA A 150 0.21 29.35 7.76
N ALA A 151 0.25 29.56 6.45
CA ALA A 151 -0.09 28.56 5.44
C ALA A 151 1.14 27.75 4.97
N GLY A 152 2.13 27.54 5.85
CA GLY A 152 3.36 26.85 5.51
C GLY A 152 4.38 27.70 4.73
N ARG A 153 5.56 27.12 4.49
CA ARG A 153 6.63 27.79 3.73
C ARG A 153 6.42 27.56 2.23
N THR A 154 6.31 28.63 1.45
CA THR A 154 6.27 28.54 -0.01
C THR A 154 7.65 28.16 -0.55
N ASN A 155 7.74 27.00 -1.21
CA ASN A 155 9.00 26.51 -1.77
C ASN A 155 9.02 26.57 -3.30
N VAL A 156 7.86 26.70 -3.96
CA VAL A 156 7.74 26.65 -5.41
C VAL A 156 6.64 27.59 -5.92
N ILE A 157 6.89 28.20 -7.08
CA ILE A 157 5.91 28.94 -7.87
C ILE A 157 6.09 28.57 -9.35
N ALA A 158 4.98 28.40 -10.07
CA ALA A 158 4.96 28.09 -11.49
C ALA A 158 3.93 28.97 -12.21
N SER A 159 4.36 29.68 -13.26
CA SER A 159 3.45 30.42 -14.15
C SER A 159 2.80 29.48 -15.16
N ASP A 160 1.55 29.75 -15.51
CA ASP A 160 0.89 29.04 -16.60
C ASP A 160 1.56 29.37 -17.96
N PRO A 161 1.86 28.37 -18.80
CA PRO A 161 2.57 28.59 -20.06
C PRO A 161 1.71 29.26 -21.15
N VAL A 162 0.39 29.29 -20.98
CA VAL A 162 -0.56 29.84 -21.97
C VAL A 162 -1.10 31.19 -21.51
N SER A 163 -1.32 31.38 -20.21
CA SER A 163 -1.91 32.58 -19.63
C SER A 163 -0.97 33.27 -18.64
N PRO A 164 -0.42 34.45 -18.95
CA PRO A 164 0.53 35.14 -18.08
C PRO A 164 -0.09 35.69 -16.79
N THR A 165 -1.42 35.72 -16.69
CA THR A 165 -2.13 36.16 -15.47
C THR A 165 -2.37 35.01 -14.49
N ILE A 166 -2.09 33.77 -14.88
CA ILE A 166 -2.29 32.58 -14.05
C ILE A 166 -0.93 32.08 -13.52
N ALA A 167 -0.88 31.83 -12.22
CA ALA A 167 0.24 31.16 -11.58
C ALA A 167 -0.25 30.25 -10.45
N TYR A 168 0.61 29.32 -10.07
CA TYR A 168 0.38 28.35 -9.01
C TYR A 168 1.53 28.43 -7.99
N LEU A 169 1.21 28.43 -6.70
CA LEU A 169 2.20 28.30 -5.64
C LEU A 169 2.01 27.00 -4.86
N GLY A 170 3.12 26.40 -4.44
CA GLY A 170 3.15 25.24 -3.58
C GLY A 170 3.76 25.59 -2.23
N SER A 171 3.07 25.22 -1.16
CA SER A 171 3.50 25.44 0.22
C SER A 171 3.64 24.13 0.99
N ASP A 172 4.65 24.08 1.85
CA ASP A 172 4.92 22.93 2.72
C ASP A 172 3.86 22.81 3.81
N GLY A 173 3.05 21.76 3.75
CA GLY A 173 1.90 21.55 4.65
C GLY A 173 0.69 22.45 4.42
N GLY A 174 0.79 23.45 3.53
CA GLY A 174 -0.29 24.38 3.19
C GLY A 174 -0.86 24.20 1.77
N GLY A 175 -0.57 23.08 1.12
CA GLY A 175 -1.15 22.72 -0.18
C GLY A 175 -0.79 23.64 -1.34
N VAL A 176 -1.63 23.62 -2.37
CA VAL A 176 -1.46 24.35 -3.62
C VAL A 176 -2.50 25.46 -3.73
N TRP A 177 -2.04 26.60 -4.23
CA TRP A 177 -2.85 27.79 -4.44
C TRP A 177 -2.71 28.28 -5.87
N LYS A 178 -3.77 28.89 -6.39
CA LYS A 178 -3.85 29.45 -7.73
C LYS A 178 -4.20 30.92 -7.68
N THR A 179 -3.58 31.69 -8.57
CA THR A 179 -4.00 33.06 -8.88
C THR A 179 -4.47 33.12 -10.33
N THR A 180 -5.39 34.05 -10.61
CA THR A 180 -5.83 34.40 -11.96
C THR A 180 -5.55 35.86 -12.29
N ASN A 181 -4.95 36.60 -11.36
CA ASN A 181 -4.61 38.02 -11.48
C ASN A 181 -3.15 38.31 -11.08
N CYS A 182 -2.25 37.39 -11.41
CA CYS A 182 -0.80 37.62 -11.32
C CYS A 182 -0.39 38.77 -12.25
N CYS A 183 0.68 39.54 -12.03
CA CYS A 183 1.74 39.46 -11.02
C CYS A 183 2.07 40.87 -10.55
N ASP A 184 1.13 41.50 -9.84
CA ASP A 184 1.28 42.84 -9.28
C ASP A 184 0.98 42.85 -7.76
N ALA A 185 1.01 44.04 -7.16
CA ALA A 185 0.77 44.20 -5.73
C ALA A 185 -0.67 43.80 -5.28
N ASN A 186 -1.60 43.65 -6.22
CA ASN A 186 -2.99 43.25 -5.98
C ASN A 186 -3.23 41.76 -6.32
N THR A 187 -2.17 40.97 -6.52
CA THR A 187 -2.28 39.53 -6.76
C THR A 187 -3.02 38.85 -5.61
N THR A 188 -4.06 38.09 -5.94
CA THR A 188 -4.82 37.30 -4.96
C THR A 188 -4.66 35.81 -5.23
N TRP A 189 -4.70 35.01 -4.15
CA TRP A 189 -4.50 33.57 -4.21
C TRP A 189 -5.70 32.84 -3.63
N SER A 190 -6.12 31.77 -4.30
CA SER A 190 -7.21 30.89 -3.87
C SER A 190 -6.70 29.46 -3.74
N PRO A 191 -7.14 28.70 -2.72
CA PRO A 191 -6.76 27.30 -2.57
C PRO A 191 -7.33 26.46 -3.72
N THR A 192 -6.59 25.45 -4.19
CA THR A 192 -7.07 24.51 -5.22
C THR A 192 -7.37 23.11 -4.69
N MET A 193 -7.04 22.86 -3.44
CA MET A 193 -7.25 21.59 -2.75
C MET A 193 -8.19 21.82 -1.57
N ASP A 194 -8.91 20.78 -1.18
CA ASP A 194 -10.05 20.78 -0.28
C ASP A 194 -9.82 20.10 1.08
#